data_AF-A0A832MKK8-F1
#
_entry.id   AF-A0A832MKK8-F1
#
_cell.length_a   1.000
_cell.length_b   1.000
_cell.length_c   1.000
_cell.angle_alpha   90.00
_cell.angle_beta   90.00
_cell.angle_gamma   90.00
#
_symmetry.space_group_name_H-M   'P 1'
#
loop_
_entity.id
_entity.type
_entity.pdbx_description
1 polymer ?
#
loop_
_entity_poly.entity_id
_entity_poly.type
_entity_poly.pdbx_seq_one_letter_code
_entity_poly.pdbx_strand_id
1 'polypeptide(L)'
;MFGVKGLSKVKFYNWSARDRLIPILKLIDANYPTKVAKLLGMSRQHVHYYLKKLEKAGLVKRVGPRWPAFYETTETCKKFLTGCEGLKPSFVFRLHNCVFKYPILEKPVQPVDWRRVEKMNWSALIGSELGLTVEQTTRHVIVYCDAVEGRDPSELLLLAKDAADRVAAHLRLKYGIRLGEG
;
A
#
# COMPACT_ATOMS: atom_id res chain seq x y z
N MET A 1 18.89 -20.86 -5.08
CA MET A 1 19.65 -20.26 -6.20
C MET A 1 18.91 -20.65 -7.47
N PHE A 2 18.13 -19.73 -8.05
CA PHE A 2 17.39 -20.02 -9.29
C PHE A 2 18.29 -19.72 -10.49
N GLY A 3 18.87 -20.76 -11.09
CA GLY A 3 19.55 -20.66 -12.37
C GLY A 3 18.52 -20.82 -13.48
N VAL A 4 18.30 -19.78 -14.27
CA VAL A 4 17.55 -19.91 -15.53
C VAL A 4 18.42 -20.73 -16.48
N LYS A 5 18.09 -22.01 -16.66
CA LYS A 5 18.76 -22.88 -17.63
C LYS A 5 18.38 -22.43 -19.04
N GLY A 6 19.31 -21.75 -19.69
CA GLY A 6 19.20 -21.31 -21.07
C GLY A 6 19.29 -19.79 -21.19
N LEU A 7 20.45 -19.32 -21.66
CA LEU A 7 20.79 -17.95 -22.07
C LEU A 7 21.15 -16.98 -20.93
N SER A 8 22.45 -16.64 -20.91
CA SER A 8 23.18 -15.69 -20.07
C SER A 8 23.79 -16.21 -18.75
N LYS A 9 25.08 -15.92 -18.52
CA LYS A 9 25.83 -16.15 -17.27
C LYS A 9 25.39 -15.21 -16.13
N VAL A 10 24.18 -14.67 -16.17
CA VAL A 10 23.73 -13.65 -15.22
C VAL A 10 23.12 -14.34 -14.00
N LYS A 11 23.89 -14.39 -12.90
CA LYS A 11 23.41 -14.91 -11.61
C LYS A 11 22.58 -13.85 -10.87
N PHE A 12 21.41 -14.26 -10.39
CA PHE A 12 20.57 -13.47 -9.50
C PHE A 12 20.61 -14.07 -8.08
N TYR A 13 20.81 -13.22 -7.08
CA TYR A 13 20.68 -13.65 -5.69
C TYR A 13 19.20 -13.76 -5.34
N ASN A 14 18.82 -14.80 -4.57
CA ASN A 14 17.43 -15.06 -4.21
C ASN A 14 16.76 -13.87 -3.50
N TRP A 15 17.49 -13.16 -2.62
CA TRP A 15 16.97 -11.98 -1.91
C TRP A 15 16.73 -10.80 -2.87
N SER A 16 17.66 -10.54 -3.80
CA SER A 16 17.47 -9.49 -4.81
C SER A 16 16.34 -9.85 -5.77
N ALA A 17 16.18 -11.14 -6.09
CA ALA A 17 15.12 -11.65 -6.96
C ALA A 17 13.74 -11.37 -6.35
N ARG A 18 13.59 -11.76 -5.08
CA ARG A 18 12.39 -11.60 -4.26
C ARG A 18 11.99 -10.14 -4.07
N ASP A 19 12.92 -9.29 -3.64
CA ASP A 19 12.57 -7.95 -3.16
C ASP A 19 12.64 -6.87 -4.25
N ARG A 20 13.30 -7.14 -5.38
CA ARG A 20 13.59 -6.11 -6.39
C ARG A 20 13.25 -6.54 -7.80
N LEU A 21 13.73 -7.69 -8.26
CA LEU A 21 13.55 -8.10 -9.66
C LEU A 21 12.10 -8.47 -9.96
N ILE A 22 11.43 -9.27 -9.12
CA ILE A 22 10.03 -9.67 -9.34
C ILE A 22 9.08 -8.45 -9.33
N PRO A 23 9.15 -7.53 -8.35
CA PRO A 23 8.32 -6.32 -8.39
C PRO A 23 8.54 -5.45 -9.62
N ILE A 24 9.79 -5.29 -10.07
CA ILE A 24 10.10 -4.56 -11.30
C ILE A 24 9.46 -5.25 -12.52
N LEU A 25 9.65 -6.56 -12.66
CA LEU A 25 9.10 -7.34 -13.78
C LEU A 25 7.57 -7.30 -13.84
N LYS A 26 6.88 -7.36 -12.70
CA LYS A 26 5.41 -7.30 -12.64
C LYS A 26 4.83 -5.93 -13.05
N LEU A 27 5.60 -4.85 -12.89
CA LEU A 27 5.11 -3.49 -13.14
C LEU A 27 5.58 -2.90 -14.48
N ILE A 28 6.66 -3.42 -15.07
CA ILE A 28 7.33 -2.80 -16.22
C ILE A 28 6.52 -2.89 -17.52
N ASP A 29 5.71 -3.93 -17.70
CA ASP A 29 4.86 -4.06 -18.90
C ASP A 29 3.81 -2.94 -19.01
N ALA A 30 3.30 -2.49 -17.87
CA ALA A 30 2.25 -1.46 -17.82
C ALA A 30 2.82 -0.05 -17.55
N ASN A 31 4.11 0.10 -17.28
CA ASN A 31 4.67 1.38 -16.80
C ASN A 31 6.11 1.62 -17.29
N TYR A 32 6.45 2.89 -17.49
CA TYR A 32 7.83 3.30 -17.78
C TYR A 32 8.72 3.25 -16.51
N PRO A 33 10.06 3.08 -16.64
CA PRO A 33 10.96 2.82 -15.52
C PRO A 33 10.90 3.84 -14.38
N THR A 34 10.65 5.11 -14.68
CA THR A 34 10.56 6.17 -13.67
C THR A 34 9.28 6.08 -12.83
N LYS A 35 8.16 5.63 -13.41
CA LYS A 35 6.93 5.37 -12.67
C LYS A 35 7.08 4.12 -11.79
N VAL A 36 7.71 3.06 -12.31
CA VAL A 36 8.05 1.87 -11.51
C VAL A 36 8.92 2.23 -10.30
N ALA A 37 9.92 3.08 -10.48
CA ALA A 37 10.76 3.56 -9.38
C ALA A 37 9.96 4.25 -8.27
N LYS A 38 9.00 5.13 -8.64
CA LYS A 38 8.12 5.79 -7.68
C LYS A 38 7.21 4.80 -6.95
N LEU A 39 6.56 3.89 -7.68
CA LEU A 39 5.65 2.89 -7.11
C LEU A 39 6.35 1.95 -6.13
N LEU A 40 7.60 1.59 -6.42
CA LEU A 40 8.40 0.69 -5.57
C LEU A 40 9.23 1.41 -4.51
N GLY A 41 9.18 2.74 -4.42
CA GLY A 41 10.02 3.52 -3.51
C GLY A 41 11.53 3.37 -3.77
N MET A 42 11.94 3.02 -4.99
CA MET A 42 13.33 2.77 -5.36
C MET A 42 13.93 3.98 -6.09
N SER A 43 15.26 4.14 -6.03
CA SER A 43 15.94 5.15 -6.85
C SER A 43 15.87 4.78 -8.34
N ARG A 44 15.77 5.79 -9.22
CA ARG A 44 15.73 5.58 -10.68
C ARG A 44 16.97 4.83 -11.19
N GLN A 45 18.13 5.14 -10.61
CA GLN A 45 19.39 4.47 -10.92
C GLN A 45 19.33 2.97 -10.60
N HIS A 46 18.73 2.62 -9.47
CA HIS A 46 18.59 1.24 -9.03
C HIS A 46 17.68 0.42 -9.94
N VAL A 47 16.55 1.00 -10.35
CA VAL A 47 15.65 0.37 -11.33
C VAL A 47 16.35 0.19 -12.68
N HIS A 48 17.06 1.22 -13.16
CA HIS A 48 17.79 1.13 -14.43
C HIS A 48 18.91 0.08 -14.40
N TYR A 49 19.62 -0.04 -13.28
CA TYR A 49 20.62 -1.08 -13.04
C TYR A 49 20.01 -2.48 -13.19
N TYR A 50 18.85 -2.75 -12.55
CA TYR A 50 18.20 -4.05 -12.67
C TYR A 50 17.61 -4.29 -14.05
N LEU A 51 17.04 -3.28 -14.71
CA LEU A 51 16.53 -3.43 -16.08
C LEU A 51 17.62 -3.85 -17.06
N LYS A 52 18.81 -3.22 -16.99
CA LYS A 52 19.96 -3.67 -17.80
C LYS A 52 20.37 -5.11 -17.51
N LYS A 53 20.28 -5.54 -16.25
CA LYS A 53 20.62 -6.90 -15.84
C LYS A 53 19.57 -7.91 -16.32
N LEU A 54 18.29 -7.54 -16.27
CA LEU A 54 17.15 -8.32 -16.77
C LEU A 54 17.16 -8.43 -18.29
N GLU A 55 17.53 -7.35 -18.99
CA GLU A 55 17.68 -7.32 -20.45
C GLU A 55 18.82 -8.24 -20.89
N LYS A 56 19.99 -8.18 -20.23
CA LYS A 56 21.09 -9.13 -20.45
C LYS A 56 20.70 -10.58 -20.18
N ALA A 57 19.73 -10.80 -19.29
CA ALA A 57 19.19 -12.12 -18.99
C ALA A 57 18.08 -12.58 -19.93
N GLY A 58 17.71 -11.76 -20.93
CA GLY A 58 16.63 -12.06 -21.88
C GLY A 58 15.24 -12.09 -21.25
N LEU A 59 15.06 -11.53 -20.05
CA LEU A 59 13.78 -11.48 -19.34
C LEU A 59 12.93 -10.28 -19.77
N VAL A 60 13.57 -9.18 -20.14
CA VAL A 60 12.89 -8.02 -20.72
C VAL A 60 13.57 -7.65 -22.03
N LYS A 61 12.79 -7.16 -22.98
CA LYS A 61 13.29 -6.53 -24.20
C LYS A 61 12.91 -5.07 -24.18
N ARG A 62 13.81 -4.20 -24.64
CA ARG A 62 13.49 -2.79 -24.84
C ARG A 62 12.65 -2.64 -26.11
N VAL A 63 11.57 -1.87 -26.03
CA VAL A 63 10.63 -1.63 -27.12
C VAL A 63 10.40 -0.13 -27.31
N GLY A 64 10.15 0.29 -28.54
CA GLY A 64 9.84 1.68 -28.87
C GLY A 64 11.07 2.59 -29.05
N PRO A 65 10.85 3.92 -29.14
CA PRO A 65 11.87 4.88 -29.55
C PRO A 65 13.01 5.03 -28.53
N ARG A 66 14.07 5.72 -28.95
CA ARG A 66 15.27 5.97 -28.12
C ARG A 66 14.93 6.65 -26.80
N TRP A 67 13.85 7.44 -26.74
CA TRP A 67 13.27 8.04 -25.53
C TRP A 67 11.76 8.27 -25.71
N PRO A 68 10.93 8.05 -24.67
CA PRO A 68 11.23 7.38 -23.40
C PRO A 68 11.40 5.86 -23.59
N ALA A 69 12.25 5.23 -22.76
CA ALA A 69 12.54 3.80 -22.86
C ALA A 69 11.38 2.96 -22.29
N PHE A 70 10.76 2.14 -23.14
CA PHE A 70 9.79 1.13 -22.73
C PHE A 70 10.42 -0.26 -22.76
N TYR A 71 9.89 -1.16 -21.95
CA TYR A 71 10.32 -2.55 -21.89
C TYR A 71 9.10 -3.44 -21.91
N GLU A 72 9.20 -4.57 -22.57
CA GLU A 72 8.22 -5.65 -22.55
C GLU A 72 8.85 -6.91 -21.97
N THR A 73 8.08 -7.66 -21.19
CA THR A 73 8.48 -8.98 -20.69
C THR A 73 8.50 -10.00 -21.81
N THR A 74 9.46 -10.93 -21.75
CA THR A 74 9.56 -12.03 -22.71
C THR A 74 8.82 -13.28 -22.21
N GLU A 75 8.58 -14.25 -23.09
CA GLU A 75 8.04 -15.56 -22.67
C GLU A 75 8.94 -16.27 -21.63
N THR A 76 10.25 -16.05 -21.71
CA THR A 76 11.21 -16.52 -20.70
C THR A 76 10.96 -15.87 -19.34
N CYS A 77 10.57 -14.59 -19.31
CA CYS A 77 10.19 -13.91 -18.07
C CYS A 77 8.91 -14.47 -17.47
N LYS A 78 7.89 -14.78 -18.29
CA LYS A 78 6.67 -15.42 -17.78
C LYS A 78 6.98 -16.74 -17.08
N LYS A 79 7.78 -17.61 -17.72
CA LYS A 79 8.26 -18.88 -17.10
C LYS A 79 9.06 -18.65 -15.82
N PHE A 80 9.93 -17.63 -15.81
CA PHE A 80 10.70 -17.24 -14.63
C PHE A 80 9.80 -16.75 -13.49
N LEU A 81 8.81 -15.92 -13.78
CA LEU A 81 7.85 -15.40 -12.80
C LEU A 81 7.00 -16.52 -12.22
N THR A 82 6.48 -17.44 -13.05
CA THR A 82 5.74 -18.63 -12.58
C THR A 82 6.60 -19.49 -11.65
N GLY A 83 7.87 -19.72 -11.98
CA GLY A 83 8.81 -20.42 -11.10
C GLY A 83 9.15 -19.68 -9.80
N CYS A 84 8.86 -18.38 -9.73
CA CYS A 84 9.09 -17.52 -8.57
C CYS A 84 7.82 -17.21 -7.76
N GLU A 85 6.63 -17.73 -8.11
CA GLU A 85 5.37 -17.42 -7.40
C GLU A 85 5.39 -17.77 -5.90
N GLY A 86 6.26 -18.70 -5.48
CA GLY A 86 6.51 -19.00 -4.06
C GLY A 86 7.37 -17.97 -3.30
N LEU A 87 8.00 -17.01 -4.00
CA LEU A 87 8.83 -15.96 -3.39
C LEU A 87 7.95 -14.75 -3.03
N LYS A 88 7.29 -14.80 -1.87
CA LYS A 88 6.64 -13.62 -1.27
C LYS A 88 7.69 -12.55 -0.95
N PRO A 89 7.43 -11.24 -0.92
CA PRO A 89 8.43 -10.25 -0.51
C PRO A 89 8.97 -10.49 0.90
N SER A 90 10.25 -10.16 1.20
CA SER A 90 10.81 -10.30 2.56
C SER A 90 10.47 -9.12 3.46
N PHE A 91 10.13 -7.98 2.84
CA PHE A 91 9.83 -6.75 3.55
C PHE A 91 8.41 -6.74 4.11
N VAL A 92 8.26 -6.08 5.25
CA VAL A 92 6.99 -5.86 5.94
C VAL A 92 6.57 -4.43 5.66
N PHE A 93 5.30 -4.23 5.32
CA PHE A 93 4.69 -2.91 5.25
C PHE A 93 4.16 -2.53 6.62
N ARG A 94 4.32 -1.26 6.98
CA ARG A 94 3.70 -0.66 8.17
C ARG A 94 2.73 0.42 7.73
N LEU A 95 1.44 0.15 7.88
CA LEU A 95 0.41 1.15 7.69
C LEU A 95 0.35 1.98 8.98
N HIS A 96 0.77 3.24 8.89
CA HIS A 96 0.79 4.18 10.00
C HIS A 96 -0.03 5.42 9.64
N ASN A 97 -0.57 6.11 10.65
CA ASN A 97 -1.38 7.32 10.47
C ASN A 97 -2.56 7.13 9.51
N CYS A 98 -3.14 5.93 9.47
CA CYS A 98 -4.35 5.67 8.68
C CYS A 98 -5.56 6.22 9.44
N VAL A 99 -6.39 6.98 8.73
CA VAL A 99 -7.57 7.64 9.28
C VAL A 99 -8.73 7.47 8.32
N PHE A 100 -9.89 7.14 8.89
CA PHE A 100 -11.15 7.08 8.15
C PHE A 100 -12.08 8.17 8.64
N LYS A 101 -12.76 8.80 7.69
CA LYS A 101 -13.57 10.01 7.93
C LYS A 101 -14.99 9.74 7.52
N TYR A 102 -15.89 9.78 8.48
CA TYR A 102 -17.30 9.47 8.31
C TYR A 102 -18.13 10.76 8.41
N PRO A 103 -19.00 11.05 7.45
CA PRO A 103 -19.91 12.20 7.54
C PRO A 103 -20.98 11.96 8.61
N ILE A 104 -21.29 12.98 9.40
CA ILE A 104 -22.38 12.94 10.39
C ILE A 104 -23.70 13.23 9.66
N LEU A 105 -24.55 12.22 9.59
CA LEU A 105 -25.90 12.34 9.03
C LEU A 105 -26.90 12.78 10.10
N GLU A 106 -26.74 12.27 11.33
CA GLU A 106 -27.52 12.73 12.49
C GLU A 106 -26.64 12.90 13.72
N LYS A 107 -26.95 13.95 14.48
CA LYS A 107 -26.28 14.27 15.73
C LYS A 107 -26.57 13.23 16.81
N PRO A 108 -25.68 13.09 17.80
CA PRO A 108 -25.89 12.19 18.93
C PRO A 108 -27.20 12.50 19.65
N VAL A 109 -27.93 11.46 20.01
CA VAL A 109 -29.14 11.55 20.86
C VAL A 109 -28.74 11.61 22.33
N GLN A 110 -27.63 10.95 22.69
CA GLN A 110 -27.09 10.93 24.05
C GLN A 110 -25.87 11.86 24.16
N PRO A 111 -25.65 12.50 25.32
CA PRO A 111 -24.46 13.29 25.54
C PRO A 111 -23.21 12.44 25.37
N VAL A 112 -22.23 12.97 24.65
CA VAL A 112 -20.96 12.30 24.41
C VAL A 112 -19.95 12.81 25.43
N ASP A 113 -19.44 11.90 26.27
CA ASP A 113 -18.44 12.21 27.31
C ASP A 113 -17.02 12.30 26.72
N TRP A 114 -16.84 13.18 25.75
CA TRP A 114 -15.56 13.40 25.08
C TRP A 114 -14.98 14.76 25.44
N ARG A 115 -13.65 14.80 25.52
CA ARG A 115 -12.93 16.01 25.85
C ARG A 115 -13.02 16.99 24.68
N ARG A 116 -13.55 18.19 24.91
CA ARG A 116 -13.40 19.29 23.96
C ARG A 116 -11.95 19.76 23.97
N VAL A 117 -11.35 19.83 22.79
CA VAL A 117 -9.98 20.34 22.57
C VAL A 117 -10.04 21.50 21.60
N GLU A 118 -9.60 22.67 22.07
CA GLU A 118 -9.38 23.85 21.24
C GLU A 118 -8.15 23.64 20.36
N LYS A 119 -8.31 23.76 19.06
CA LYS A 119 -7.24 23.86 18.06
C LYS A 119 -7.07 25.35 17.71
N MET A 120 -6.09 25.68 16.86
CA MET A 120 -5.78 27.09 16.56
C MET A 120 -6.99 27.95 16.20
N ASN A 121 -7.93 27.44 15.39
CA ASN A 121 -9.07 28.22 14.87
C ASN A 121 -10.43 27.50 15.00
N TRP A 122 -10.49 26.34 15.67
CA TRP A 122 -11.70 25.52 15.77
C TRP A 122 -11.58 24.52 16.92
N SER A 123 -12.70 23.93 17.35
CA SER A 123 -12.71 22.92 18.42
C SER A 123 -13.20 21.56 17.94
N ALA A 124 -12.63 20.51 18.52
CA ALA A 124 -13.00 19.12 18.27
C ALA A 124 -13.39 18.44 19.58
N LEU A 125 -14.28 17.46 19.52
CA LEU A 125 -14.48 16.52 20.61
C LEU A 125 -13.55 15.33 20.37
N ILE A 126 -12.67 15.02 21.32
CA ILE A 126 -11.73 13.90 21.24
C ILE A 126 -12.09 12.88 22.31
N GLY A 127 -12.28 11.64 21.88
CA GLY A 127 -12.59 10.49 22.71
C GLY A 127 -11.76 9.26 22.34
N SER A 128 -11.98 8.18 23.08
CA SER A 128 -11.44 6.86 22.76
C SER A 128 -12.57 5.85 22.78
N GLU A 129 -12.72 5.11 21.68
CA GLU A 129 -13.78 4.12 21.51
C GLU A 129 -13.19 2.84 20.93
N LEU A 130 -13.49 1.70 21.57
CA LEU A 130 -12.89 0.40 21.25
C LEU A 130 -11.36 0.42 21.17
N GLY A 131 -10.71 1.28 21.96
CA GLY A 131 -9.25 1.45 21.99
C GLY A 131 -8.68 2.38 20.90
N LEU A 132 -9.51 2.86 19.96
CA LEU A 132 -9.09 3.80 18.92
C LEU A 132 -9.44 5.25 19.29
N THR A 133 -8.59 6.18 18.87
CA THR A 133 -8.87 7.61 19.06
C THR A 133 -9.92 8.07 18.06
N VAL A 134 -10.93 8.78 18.57
CA VAL A 134 -12.03 9.34 17.77
C VAL A 134 -12.03 10.85 17.92
N GLU A 135 -12.10 11.56 16.80
CA GLU A 135 -12.24 13.00 16.76
C GLU A 135 -13.55 13.38 16.05
N GLN A 136 -14.44 14.05 16.74
CA GLN A 136 -15.66 14.60 16.17
C GLN A 136 -15.52 16.10 15.92
N THR A 137 -15.77 16.45 14.66
CA THR A 137 -15.92 17.81 14.17
C THR A 137 -17.40 18.15 14.04
N THR A 138 -17.73 19.35 13.54
CA THR A 138 -19.11 19.76 13.29
C THR A 138 -19.83 18.93 12.23
N ARG A 139 -19.11 18.30 11.31
CA ARG A 139 -19.67 17.59 10.14
C ARG A 139 -19.21 16.14 9.99
N HIS A 140 -18.17 15.73 10.72
CA HIS A 140 -17.54 14.43 10.53
C HIS A 140 -17.07 13.85 11.86
N VAL A 141 -17.04 12.52 11.89
CA VAL A 141 -16.27 11.74 12.85
C VAL A 141 -15.05 11.17 12.14
N ILE A 142 -13.88 11.33 12.76
CA ILE A 142 -12.60 10.85 12.24
C ILE A 142 -12.10 9.78 13.20
N VAL A 143 -11.83 8.58 12.68
CA VAL A 143 -11.29 7.47 13.46
C VAL A 143 -9.83 7.30 13.10
N TYR A 144 -8.96 7.36 14.10
CA TYR A 144 -7.52 7.15 13.95
C TYR A 144 -7.21 5.69 14.24
N CYS A 145 -6.79 4.96 13.20
CA CYS A 145 -6.44 3.55 13.31
C CYS A 145 -5.03 3.39 13.88
N ASP A 146 -4.85 2.34 14.69
CA ASP A 146 -3.52 1.93 15.14
C ASP A 146 -2.63 1.50 13.98
N ALA A 147 -1.32 1.56 14.22
CA ALA A 147 -0.36 1.09 13.24
C ALA A 147 -0.44 -0.44 13.11
N VAL A 148 -0.63 -0.93 11.88
CA VAL A 148 -0.66 -2.36 11.56
C VAL A 148 0.48 -2.73 10.63
N GLU A 149 1.06 -3.91 10.83
CA GLU A 149 2.19 -4.41 10.06
C GLU A 149 1.82 -5.72 9.36
N GLY A 150 2.24 -5.87 8.10
CA GLY A 150 1.82 -7.01 7.28
C GLY A 150 2.56 -7.09 5.96
N ARG A 151 2.22 -8.11 5.17
CA ARG A 151 2.92 -8.43 3.91
C ARG A 151 2.17 -7.94 2.68
N ASP A 152 0.91 -7.55 2.84
CA ASP A 152 0.06 -7.02 1.79
C ASP A 152 -0.54 -5.67 2.23
N PRO A 153 -0.19 -4.56 1.56
CA PRO A 153 -0.74 -3.24 1.86
C PRO A 153 -2.28 -3.19 1.75
N SER A 154 -2.86 -3.95 0.83
CA SER A 154 -4.31 -3.97 0.62
C SER A 154 -5.02 -4.63 1.80
N GLU A 155 -4.47 -5.73 2.31
CA GLU A 155 -4.96 -6.39 3.53
C GLU A 155 -4.86 -5.46 4.74
N LEU A 156 -3.75 -4.72 4.88
CA LEU A 156 -3.59 -3.75 5.97
C LEU A 156 -4.63 -2.63 5.93
N LEU A 157 -4.96 -2.13 4.74
CA LEU A 157 -6.00 -1.12 4.57
C LEU A 157 -7.39 -1.67 4.92
N LEU A 158 -7.70 -2.91 4.53
CA LEU A 158 -8.95 -3.57 4.88
C LEU A 158 -9.07 -3.78 6.38
N LEU A 159 -8.01 -4.26 7.05
CA LEU A 159 -7.99 -4.42 8.50
C LEU A 159 -8.22 -3.10 9.25
N ALA A 160 -7.58 -2.02 8.78
CA ALA A 160 -7.77 -0.69 9.35
C ALA A 160 -9.21 -0.19 9.12
N LYS A 161 -9.76 -0.41 7.91
CA LYS A 161 -11.14 -0.06 7.57
C LYS A 161 -12.16 -0.80 8.44
N ASP A 162 -12.00 -2.10 8.58
CA ASP A 162 -12.88 -2.93 9.42
C ASP A 162 -12.85 -2.47 10.87
N ALA A 163 -11.68 -2.09 11.40
CA ALA A 163 -11.56 -1.54 12.74
C ALA A 163 -12.30 -0.20 12.88
N ALA A 164 -12.15 0.69 11.91
CA ALA A 164 -12.85 1.97 11.91
C ALA A 164 -14.37 1.81 11.74
N ASP A 165 -14.83 0.88 10.91
CA ASP A 165 -16.25 0.58 10.71
C ASP A 165 -16.89 -0.02 11.95
N ARG A 166 -16.16 -0.86 12.69
CA ARG A 166 -16.60 -1.34 14.02
C ARG A 166 -16.78 -0.18 14.99
N VAL A 167 -15.88 0.81 15.00
CA VAL A 167 -16.04 2.01 15.82
C VAL A 167 -17.25 2.82 15.36
N ALA A 168 -17.43 3.05 14.06
CA ALA A 168 -18.59 3.79 13.54
C ALA A 168 -19.92 3.11 13.93
N ALA A 169 -20.00 1.77 13.82
CA ALA A 169 -21.14 0.99 14.29
C ALA A 169 -21.34 1.10 15.81
N HIS A 170 -20.25 1.06 16.58
CA HIS A 170 -20.30 1.22 18.03
C HIS A 170 -20.82 2.59 18.46
N LEU A 171 -20.37 3.68 17.80
CA LEU A 171 -20.85 5.04 18.06
C LEU A 171 -22.35 5.18 17.79
N ARG A 172 -22.84 4.52 16.74
CA ARG A 172 -24.27 4.47 16.44
C ARG A 172 -25.06 3.80 17.55
N LEU A 173 -24.59 2.66 18.06
CA LEU A 173 -25.27 1.92 19.12
C LEU A 173 -25.21 2.64 20.47
N LYS A 174 -24.06 3.20 20.83
CA LYS A 174 -23.81 3.82 22.13
C LYS A 174 -24.43 5.22 22.25
N TYR A 175 -24.25 6.07 21.23
CA TYR A 175 -24.62 7.48 21.28
C TYR A 175 -25.79 7.85 20.36
N GLY A 176 -26.26 6.92 19.53
CA GLY A 176 -27.31 7.20 18.54
C GLY A 176 -26.83 8.03 17.35
N ILE A 177 -25.52 8.22 17.15
CA ILE A 177 -24.98 9.01 16.04
C ILE A 177 -25.18 8.23 14.74
N ARG A 178 -25.80 8.83 13.72
CA ARG A 178 -25.82 8.24 12.37
C ARG A 178 -24.67 8.78 11.54
N LEU A 179 -23.81 7.87 11.10
CA LEU A 179 -22.67 8.15 10.22
C LEU A 179 -22.96 7.59 8.82
N GLY A 180 -22.53 8.30 7.79
CA GLY A 180 -22.52 7.79 6.42
C GLY A 180 -21.27 6.94 6.14
N GLU A 181 -21.12 6.50 4.89
CA GLU A 181 -19.92 5.77 4.46
C GLU A 181 -18.68 6.67 4.47
N GLY A 182 -17.54 6.08 4.82
CA GLY A 182 -16.23 6.73 4.95
C GLY A 182 -15.11 5.82 4.51
#